data_AF-A0A645HL97-F1
#
_entry.id   AF-A0A645HL97-F1
#
_cell.length_a   1.000
_cell.length_b   1.000
_cell.length_c   1.000
_cell.angle_alpha   90.00
_cell.angle_beta   90.00
_cell.angle_gamma   90.00
#
_symmetry.space_group_name_H-M   'P 1'
#
loop_
_entity.id
_entity.type
_entity.pdbx_description
1 polymer ?
#
loop_
_entity_poly.entity_id
_entity_poly.type
_entity_poly.pdbx_seq_one_letter_code
_entity_poly.pdbx_strand_id
1 'polypeptide(L)'
;MLTFVSPYIGSENEYDVRFAAVMLLNHFSDATHVNTTLALLDTARHEGYYARMAVAWAVAECFASDSETTFAYLNKSTLDNFTYNKALQKITESFRVDKDMKARIRSMKRK
;
A
#
# COMPACT_ATOMS: atom_id res chain seq x y z
N MET A 1 -0.24 18.31 7.36
CA MET A 1 -0.95 17.05 7.69
C MET A 1 -0.09 15.84 7.32
N LEU A 2 0.43 15.72 6.10
CA LEU A 2 1.35 14.63 5.74
C LEU A 2 2.60 14.58 6.65
N THR A 3 3.22 15.73 6.92
CA THR A 3 4.36 15.88 7.84
C THR A 3 4.08 15.39 9.27
N PHE A 4 2.82 15.43 9.70
CA PHE A 4 2.40 14.92 11.02
C PHE A 4 2.28 13.39 11.00
N VAL A 5 1.86 12.80 9.88
CA VAL A 5 1.63 11.37 9.73
C VAL A 5 2.91 10.60 9.45
N SER A 6 3.82 11.16 8.64
CA SER A 6 5.04 10.49 8.17
C SER A 6 5.90 9.85 9.28
N PRO A 7 6.12 10.46 10.46
CA PRO A 7 6.95 9.85 11.50
C PRO A 7 6.41 8.51 12.03
N TYR A 8 5.09 8.34 12.03
CA TYR A 8 4.44 7.15 12.60
C TYR A 8 4.59 5.90 11.72
N ILE A 9 4.95 6.05 10.43
CA ILE A 9 5.08 4.90 9.51
C ILE A 9 6.25 3.98 9.87
N GLY A 10 7.27 4.52 10.55
CA GLY A 10 8.45 3.81 11.02
C GLY A 10 8.46 3.54 12.53
N SER A 11 7.31 3.69 13.22
CA SER A 11 7.20 3.42 14.65
C SER A 11 7.38 1.93 14.95
N GLU A 12 7.95 1.62 16.12
CA GLU A 12 8.00 0.25 16.67
C GLU A 12 6.63 -0.20 17.22
N ASN A 13 5.67 0.71 17.38
CA ASN A 13 4.33 0.40 17.84
C ASN A 13 3.42 0.08 16.65
N GLU A 14 2.84 -1.12 16.66
CA GLU A 14 1.96 -1.62 15.60
C GLU A 14 0.81 -0.65 15.27
N TYR A 15 0.20 -0.06 16.30
CA TYR A 15 -0.97 0.79 16.11
C TYR A 15 -0.63 2.18 15.60
N ASP A 16 0.60 2.65 15.82
CA ASP A 16 1.11 3.88 15.20
C ASP A 16 1.28 3.70 13.69
N VAL A 17 1.92 2.60 13.28
CA VAL A 17 2.11 2.27 11.86
C VAL A 17 0.75 2.04 11.18
N ARG A 18 -0.16 1.33 11.86
CA ARG A 18 -1.54 1.14 11.38
C ARG A 18 -2.24 2.49 11.19
N PHE A 19 -2.17 3.36 12.20
CA PHE A 19 -2.76 4.70 12.14
C PHE A 19 -2.20 5.47 10.94
N ALA A 20 -0.88 5.48 10.76
CA ALA A 20 -0.22 6.17 9.66
C ALA A 20 -0.70 5.67 8.28
N ALA A 21 -0.71 4.35 8.08
CA ALA A 21 -1.16 3.74 6.82
C ALA A 21 -2.64 4.05 6.53
N VAL A 22 -3.51 4.03 7.54
CA VAL A 22 -4.94 4.38 7.38
C VAL A 22 -5.13 5.87 7.09
N MET A 23 -4.34 6.74 7.70
CA MET A 23 -4.35 8.17 7.39
C MET A 23 -3.92 8.45 5.95
N LEU A 24 -2.86 7.78 5.49
CA LEU A 24 -2.39 7.85 4.11
C LEU A 24 -3.46 7.37 3.12
N LEU A 25 -4.10 6.22 3.42
CA LEU A 25 -5.19 5.68 2.61
C LEU A 25 -6.37 6.67 2.44
N ASN A 26 -6.80 7.32 3.53
CA ASN A 26 -8.02 8.14 3.52
C ASN A 26 -7.81 9.55 2.95
N HIS A 27 -6.60 10.10 3.08
CA HIS A 27 -6.36 11.52 2.80
C HIS A 27 -5.30 11.78 1.72
N PHE A 28 -4.53 10.77 1.31
CA PHE A 28 -3.36 10.94 0.44
C PHE A 28 -3.24 9.84 -0.62
N SER A 29 -4.33 9.15 -0.96
CA SER A 29 -4.38 8.14 -2.01
C SER A 29 -4.72 8.70 -3.39
N ASP A 30 -4.95 10.02 -3.52
CA ASP A 30 -5.23 10.68 -4.80
C ASP A 30 -3.98 10.83 -5.68
N ALA A 31 -4.19 11.14 -6.97
CA ALA A 31 -3.14 11.24 -7.99
C ALA A 31 -2.06 12.29 -7.67
N THR A 32 -2.36 13.32 -6.87
CA THR A 32 -1.38 14.35 -6.47
C THR A 32 -0.37 13.80 -5.46
N HIS A 33 -0.82 12.91 -4.58
CA HIS A 33 -0.04 12.44 -3.43
C HIS A 33 0.46 11.00 -3.58
N VAL A 34 -0.09 10.23 -4.52
CA VAL A 34 0.14 8.78 -4.65
C VAL A 34 1.63 8.40 -4.67
N ASN A 35 2.48 9.14 -5.38
CA ASN A 35 3.92 8.88 -5.42
C ASN A 35 4.57 8.99 -4.03
N THR A 36 4.26 10.06 -3.30
CA THR A 36 4.78 10.29 -1.95
C THR A 36 4.21 9.27 -0.96
N THR A 37 2.93 8.95 -1.08
CA THR A 37 2.25 7.95 -0.24
C THR A 37 2.87 6.57 -0.42
N LEU A 38 3.05 6.12 -1.67
CA LEU A 38 3.69 4.83 -1.95
C LEU A 38 5.12 4.78 -1.44
N ALA A 39 5.89 5.87 -1.56
CA ALA A 39 7.24 5.95 -1.01
C ALA A 39 7.25 5.80 0.51
N LEU A 40 6.32 6.44 1.23
CA LEU A 40 6.18 6.29 2.68
C LEU A 40 5.74 4.88 3.08
N LEU A 41 4.76 4.31 2.39
CA LEU A 41 4.30 2.94 2.66
C LEU A 41 5.42 1.92 2.46
N ASP A 42 6.30 2.14 1.47
CA ASP A 42 7.43 1.25 1.19
C ASP A 42 8.53 1.32 2.25
N THR A 43 8.51 2.29 3.18
CA THR A 43 9.43 2.33 4.33
C THR A 43 8.86 1.64 5.57
N ALA A 44 7.58 1.26 5.58
CA ALA A 44 6.99 0.56 6.72
C ALA A 44 7.69 -0.79 6.93
N ARG A 45 8.35 -0.94 8.08
CA ARG A 45 9.00 -2.19 8.50
C ARG A 45 8.44 -2.58 9.85
N HIS A 46 7.48 -3.50 9.84
CA HIS A 46 6.81 -3.93 11.07
C HIS A 46 6.29 -5.36 10.92
N GLU A 47 6.43 -6.19 11.96
CA GLU A 47 5.99 -7.60 11.93
C GLU A 47 4.53 -7.79 12.38
N GLY A 48 3.99 -6.82 13.13
CA GLY A 48 2.59 -6.76 13.55
C GLY A 48 1.60 -6.92 12.39
N TYR A 49 0.63 -7.79 12.59
CA TYR A 49 -0.36 -8.16 11.58
C TYR A 49 -1.21 -6.97 11.12
N TYR A 50 -1.69 -6.15 12.04
CA TYR A 50 -2.56 -5.01 11.76
C TYR A 50 -1.83 -3.87 11.06
N ALA A 51 -0.55 -3.67 11.34
CA ALA A 51 0.30 -2.73 10.61
C ALA A 51 0.47 -3.19 9.15
N ARG A 52 0.93 -4.43 8.94
CA ARG A 52 1.11 -5.01 7.59
C ARG A 52 -0.18 -5.00 6.78
N MET A 53 -1.30 -5.35 7.40
CA MET A 53 -2.61 -5.33 6.73
C MET A 53 -3.08 -3.92 6.35
N ALA A 54 -2.79 -2.91 7.17
CA ALA A 54 -3.12 -1.53 6.86
C ALA A 54 -2.26 -1.00 5.71
N VAL A 55 -0.96 -1.27 5.69
CA VAL A 55 -0.06 -0.90 4.59
C VAL A 55 -0.52 -1.57 3.29
N ALA A 56 -0.81 -2.87 3.31
CA ALA A 56 -1.32 -3.59 2.16
C ALA A 56 -2.64 -2.99 1.61
N TRP A 57 -3.52 -2.53 2.51
CA TRP A 57 -4.76 -1.88 2.11
C TRP A 57 -4.52 -0.50 1.51
N ALA A 58 -3.64 0.31 2.10
CA ALA A 58 -3.27 1.61 1.57
C ALA A 58 -2.69 1.54 0.15
N VAL A 59 -1.83 0.55 -0.12
CA VAL A 59 -1.32 0.30 -1.49
C VAL A 59 -2.45 -0.08 -2.45
N ALA A 60 -3.40 -0.91 -2.03
CA ALA A 60 -4.53 -1.28 -2.87
C ALA A 60 -5.47 -0.09 -3.17
N GLU A 61 -5.63 0.82 -2.21
CA GLU A 61 -6.39 2.05 -2.44
C GLU A 61 -5.67 2.98 -3.41
N CYS A 62 -4.34 3.14 -3.27
CA CYS A 62 -3.52 3.89 -4.22
C CYS A 62 -3.68 3.32 -5.64
N PHE A 63 -3.72 2.00 -5.79
CA PHE A 63 -3.93 1.35 -7.09
C PHE A 63 -5.30 1.66 -7.68
N ALA A 64 -6.34 1.70 -6.85
CA ALA A 64 -7.70 2.00 -7.31
C ALA A 64 -7.86 3.47 -7.73
N SER A 65 -7.06 4.38 -7.16
CA SER A 65 -7.03 5.81 -7.51
C SER A 65 -6.14 6.10 -8.72
N ASP A 66 -4.93 5.53 -8.76
CA ASP A 66 -3.95 5.66 -9.84
C ASP A 66 -3.24 4.32 -10.08
N SER A 67 -3.81 3.55 -11.00
CA SER A 67 -3.33 2.21 -11.32
C SER A 67 -1.97 2.20 -12.02
N GLU A 68 -1.65 3.22 -12.82
CA GLU A 68 -0.40 3.27 -13.59
C GLU A 68 0.78 3.49 -12.66
N THR A 69 0.70 4.53 -11.82
CA THR A 69 1.76 4.85 -10.84
C THR A 69 1.94 3.71 -9.85
N THR A 70 0.84 3.14 -9.34
CA THR A 70 0.92 2.07 -8.36
C THR A 70 1.42 0.76 -8.97
N PHE A 71 1.08 0.45 -10.23
CA PHE A 71 1.63 -0.71 -10.93
C PHE A 71 3.15 -0.59 -11.10
N ALA A 72 3.64 0.59 -11.51
CA ALA A 72 5.08 0.86 -11.62
C ALA A 72 5.79 0.70 -10.27
N TYR A 73 5.17 1.17 -9.19
CA TYR A 73 5.65 0.96 -7.82
C TYR A 73 5.72 -0.53 -7.43
N LEU A 74 4.68 -1.32 -7.68
CA LEU A 74 4.64 -2.73 -7.30
C LEU A 74 5.76 -3.57 -7.94
N ASN A 75 6.27 -3.17 -9.11
CA ASN A 75 7.41 -3.83 -9.76
C ASN A 75 8.75 -3.57 -9.04
N LYS A 76 8.87 -2.48 -8.28
CA LYS A 76 10.09 -2.07 -7.56
C LYS A 76 9.95 -2.05 -6.04
N SER A 77 8.77 -2.41 -5.52
CA SER A 77 8.46 -2.33 -4.09
C SER A 77 9.40 -3.17 -3.24
N THR A 78 9.82 -2.61 -2.11
CA THR A 78 10.68 -3.27 -1.11
C THR A 78 9.91 -3.82 0.09
N LEU A 79 8.57 -3.80 0.05
CA LEU A 79 7.71 -4.42 1.05
C LEU A 79 8.05 -5.91 1.24
N ASP A 80 7.88 -6.38 2.47
CA ASP A 80 7.99 -7.80 2.78
C ASP A 80 6.95 -8.62 2.00
N ASN A 81 7.25 -9.90 1.78
CA ASN A 81 6.44 -10.77 0.93
C ASN A 81 4.99 -10.91 1.43
N PHE A 82 4.76 -10.86 2.75
CA PHE A 82 3.41 -10.95 3.28
C PHE A 82 2.61 -9.69 2.95
N THR A 83 3.13 -8.51 3.29
CA THR A 83 2.46 -7.23 3.03
C THR A 83 2.23 -7.01 1.54
N TYR A 84 3.26 -7.26 0.73
CA TYR A 84 3.18 -7.15 -0.72
C TYR A 84 2.10 -8.06 -1.31
N ASN A 85 2.10 -9.35 -0.97
CA ASN A 85 1.11 -10.28 -1.50
C ASN A 85 -0.32 -9.96 -1.03
N LYS A 86 -0.47 -9.39 0.18
CA LYS A 86 -1.76 -8.89 0.66
C LYS A 86 -2.24 -7.67 -0.11
N ALA A 87 -1.35 -6.79 -0.53
CA ALA A 87 -1.70 -5.67 -1.41
C ALA A 87 -2.23 -6.20 -2.76
N LEU A 88 -1.50 -7.14 -3.40
CA LEU A 88 -1.96 -7.76 -4.64
C LEU A 88 -3.32 -8.44 -4.48
N GLN A 89 -3.53 -9.19 -3.39
CA GLN A 89 -4.82 -9.80 -3.07
C GLN A 89 -5.93 -8.75 -3.04
N LYS A 90 -5.76 -7.69 -2.25
CA LYS A 90 -6.76 -6.62 -2.10
C LYS A 90 -7.05 -5.88 -3.41
N ILE A 91 -6.03 -5.62 -4.23
CA ILE A 91 -6.20 -5.07 -5.57
C ILE A 91 -7.10 -5.99 -6.41
N THR A 92 -6.88 -7.31 -6.34
CA THR A 92 -7.65 -8.26 -7.14
C THR A 92 -9.08 -8.48 -6.67
N GLU A 93 -9.36 -8.17 -5.40
CA GLU A 93 -10.71 -8.21 -4.80
C GLU A 93 -11.51 -6.93 -5.08
N SER A 94 -10.85 -5.83 -5.48
CA SER A 94 -11.51 -4.56 -5.79
C SER A 94 -12.38 -4.65 -7.05
N PHE A 95 -13.61 -4.12 -6.99
CA PHE A 95 -14.48 -3.97 -8.17
C PHE A 95 -14.02 -2.87 -9.13
N ARG A 96 -13.11 -1.97 -8.69
CA ARG A 96 -12.59 -0.85 -9.50
C ARG A 96 -11.49 -1.27 -10.49
N VAL A 97 -11.09 -2.54 -10.48
CA VAL A 97 -10.01 -3.07 -11.33
C VAL A 97 -10.60 -4.10 -12.30
N ASP A 98 -10.28 -3.95 -13.59
CA ASP A 98 -10.75 -4.85 -14.64
C ASP A 98 -10.10 -6.24 -14.59
N LYS A 99 -10.65 -7.18 -15.36
CA LYS A 99 -10.24 -8.58 -15.34
C LYS A 99 -8.80 -8.81 -15.82
N ASP A 100 -8.37 -8.08 -16.84
CA ASP A 100 -7.05 -8.26 -17.44
C ASP A 100 -5.97 -7.72 -16.52
N MET A 101 -6.22 -6.55 -15.92
CA MET A 101 -5.34 -5.99 -14.90
C MET A 101 -5.26 -6.91 -13.67
N LYS A 102 -6.38 -7.49 -13.22
CA LYS A 102 -6.37 -8.49 -12.13
C LYS A 102 -5.50 -9.71 -12.47
N ALA A 103 -5.54 -10.19 -13.71
CA ALA A 103 -4.69 -11.31 -14.13
C ALA A 103 -3.20 -10.93 -14.04
N ARG A 104 -2.83 -9.73 -14.49
CA ARG A 104 -1.45 -9.21 -14.37
C ARG A 104 -1.02 -9.13 -12.91
N ILE A 105 -1.82 -8.51 -12.05
CA ILE A 105 -1.53 -8.37 -10.62
C ILE A 105 -1.35 -9.73 -9.93
N ARG A 106 -2.18 -10.73 -10.24
CA ARG A 106 -2.02 -12.10 -9.70
C ARG A 106 -0.69 -12.74 -10.07
N SER A 107 -0.18 -12.47 -11.27
CA SER A 107 1.10 -13.03 -11.73
C SER A 107 2.32 -12.46 -11.00
N MET A 108 2.18 -11.35 -10.28
CA MET A 108 3.29 -10.67 -9.57
C MET A 108 3.58 -11.25 -8.19
N LYS A 109 2.83 -12.25 -7.72
CA LYS A 109 2.94 -12.80 -6.37
C LYS A 109 4.38 -13.28 -6.06
N ARG A 110 4.91 -12.85 -4.92
CA ARG A 110 6.24 -13.24 -4.41
C ARG A 110 6.16 -14.54 -3.60
N LYS A 111 7.24 -15.33 -3.60
CA LYS A 111 7.37 -16.57 -2.83
C LYS A 111 7.82 -16.32 -1.40
#